data_AF-A0A9X5HEU8-F1
#
_entry.id   AF-A0A9X5HEU8-F1
#
_cell.length_a   1.000
_cell.length_b   1.000
_cell.length_c   1.000
_cell.angle_alpha   90.00
_cell.angle_beta   90.00
_cell.angle_gamma   90.00
#
_symmetry.space_group_name_H-M   'P 1'
#
loop_
_entity.id
_entity.type
_entity.pdbx_description
1 polymer ?
#
loop_
_entity_poly.entity_id
_entity_poly.type
_entity_poly.pdbx_seq_one_letter_code
_entity_poly.pdbx_strand_id
1 'polypeptide(L)' 'TAAYVGRLMHTATGNGRVARRVTDVTSLERGPGVLLSPPVLVAALAGPLKPALTDPPLTAEERKAAGLT' A
#
# COMPACT_ATOMS: atom_id res chain seq x y z
N THR A 1 -1.33 -18.81 -3.92
CA THR A 1 -1.53 -17.81 -2.85
C THR A 1 -0.69 -16.55 -3.02
N ALA A 2 0.58 -16.65 -3.44
CA ALA A 2 1.46 -15.48 -3.65
C ALA A 2 0.91 -14.43 -4.65
N ALA A 3 0.21 -14.83 -5.70
CA ALA A 3 -0.33 -13.89 -6.70
C ALA A 3 -1.37 -12.91 -6.14
N TYR A 4 -2.20 -13.36 -5.20
CA TYR A 4 -3.17 -12.50 -4.53
C TYR A 4 -2.47 -11.46 -3.66
N VAL A 5 -1.56 -11.92 -2.80
CA VAL A 5 -0.77 -11.05 -1.92
C VAL A 5 0.05 -10.05 -2.73
N GLY A 6 0.65 -10.48 -3.85
CA GLY A 6 1.37 -9.58 -4.76
C GLY A 6 0.49 -8.46 -5.32
N ARG A 7 -0.70 -8.79 -5.84
CA ARG A 7 -1.66 -7.78 -6.32
C ARG A 7 -2.14 -6.86 -5.21
N LEU A 8 -2.40 -7.41 -4.02
CA LEU A 8 -2.85 -6.65 -2.86
C LEU A 8 -1.79 -5.63 -2.43
N MET A 9 -0.55 -6.07 -2.26
CA MET A 9 0.57 -5.20 -1.86
C MET A 9 0.90 -4.16 -2.93
N HIS A 10 0.86 -4.54 -4.21
CA HIS A 10 1.01 -3.59 -5.30
C HIS A 10 -0.10 -2.54 -5.29
N THR A 11 -1.37 -2.95 -5.16
CA THR A 11 -2.52 -2.04 -5.07
C THR A 11 -2.39 -1.05 -3.91
N ALA A 12 -1.90 -1.52 -2.75
CA ALA A 12 -1.73 -0.70 -1.55
C ALA A 12 -0.79 0.50 -1.76
N THR A 13 0.16 0.44 -2.70
CA THR A 13 1.11 1.55 -2.94
C THR A 13 0.44 2.82 -3.47
N GLY A 14 -0.72 2.70 -4.14
CA GLY A 14 -1.48 3.83 -4.68
C GLY A 14 -2.96 3.85 -4.27
N ASN A 15 -3.40 2.97 -3.37
CA ASN A 15 -4.78 2.92 -2.88
C ASN A 15 -4.81 2.98 -1.35
N GLY A 16 -5.02 4.18 -0.79
CA GLY A 16 -4.98 4.42 0.66
C GLY A 16 -6.02 3.61 1.45
N ARG A 17 -7.15 3.23 0.84
CA ARG A 17 -8.15 2.36 1.50
C ARG A 17 -7.61 0.94 1.68
N VAL A 18 -6.91 0.41 0.67
CA VAL A 18 -6.28 -0.91 0.76
C VAL A 18 -5.08 -0.87 1.70
N ALA A 19 -4.24 0.17 1.60
CA ALA A 19 -3.12 0.38 2.51
C ALA A 19 -3.58 0.37 3.97
N ARG A 20 -4.66 1.10 4.30
CA ARG A 20 -5.24 1.09 5.66
C ARG A 20 -5.63 -0.32 6.10
N ARG A 21 -6.28 -1.13 5.25
CA ARG A 21 -6.68 -2.49 5.63
C ARG A 21 -5.49 -3.42 5.86
N VAL A 22 -4.42 -3.27 5.08
CA VAL A 22 -3.16 -3.97 5.34
C VAL A 22 -2.58 -3.54 6.68
N THR A 23 -2.52 -2.22 6.93
CA THR A 23 -2.03 -1.68 8.20
C THR A 23 -2.81 -2.22 9.39
N ASP A 24 -4.15 -2.19 9.35
CA ASP A 24 -5.01 -2.69 10.43
C ASP A 24 -4.67 -4.16 10.81
N VAL A 25 -4.28 -4.99 9.83
CA VAL A 25 -3.92 -6.40 10.07
C VAL A 25 -2.50 -6.51 10.61
N THR A 26 -1.55 -5.76 10.04
CA THR A 26 -0.15 -5.77 10.50
C THR A 26 0.01 -5.15 11.88
N SER A 27 -0.87 -4.21 12.27
CA SER A 27 -0.93 -3.62 13.60
C SER A 27 -1.78 -4.43 14.58
N LEU A 28 -2.35 -5.57 14.15
CA LEU A 28 -3.22 -6.45 14.95
C LEU A 28 -4.52 -5.79 15.42
N GLU A 29 -4.92 -4.66 14.85
CA GLU A 29 -6.21 -4.02 15.13
C GLU A 29 -7.39 -4.84 14.58
N ARG A 30 -7.16 -5.61 13.50
CA ARG A 30 -8.17 -6.48 12.88
C ARG A 30 -7.57 -7.80 12.41
N GLY A 31 -8.39 -8.85 12.40
CA GLY A 31 -8.00 -10.15 11.85
C GLY A 31 -7.82 -10.14 10.33
N PRO A 32 -7.06 -11.09 9.76
CA PRO A 32 -6.70 -11.11 8.34
C PRO A 32 -7.90 -11.24 7.38
N GLY A 33 -9.06 -11.70 7.87
CA GLY A 33 -10.29 -11.83 7.07
C GLY A 33 -10.77 -10.52 6.43
N VAL A 34 -10.42 -9.35 7.00
CA VAL A 34 -10.76 -8.05 6.39
C VAL A 34 -10.12 -7.83 5.03
N LEU A 35 -8.98 -8.48 4.76
CA LEU A 35 -8.32 -8.44 3.46
C LEU A 35 -9.08 -9.23 2.41
N LEU A 36 -9.99 -10.12 2.79
CA LEU A 36 -10.85 -10.87 1.86
C LEU A 36 -12.24 -10.25 1.70
N SER A 37 -12.46 -9.05 2.26
CA SER A 37 -13.74 -8.35 2.12
C SER A 37 -13.99 -7.96 0.66
N PRO A 38 -15.26 -7.95 0.19
CA PRO A 38 -15.59 -7.64 -1.21
C PRO A 38 -14.97 -6.33 -1.72
N PRO A 39 -14.95 -5.21 -0.95
CA PRO A 39 -14.31 -3.98 -1.41
C PRO A 39 -12.79 -4.12 -1.62
N VAL A 40 -12.11 -4.92 -0.80
CA VAL A 40 -10.66 -5.15 -0.92
C VAL A 40 -10.35 -6.05 -2.11
N LEU A 41 -11.16 -7.07 -2.35
CA LEU A 41 -11.01 -7.95 -3.51
C LEU A 41 -11.18 -7.17 -4.83
N VAL A 42 -12.22 -6.33 -4.93
CA VAL A 42 -12.43 -5.46 -6.11
C VAL A 42 -11.25 -4.50 -6.28
N ALA A 43 -10.78 -3.87 -5.19
CA ALA A 43 -9.64 -2.97 -5.26
C ALA A 43 -8.35 -3.68 -5.72
N ALA A 44 -8.10 -4.91 -5.27
CA ALA A 44 -6.93 -5.69 -5.67
C ALA A 44 -6.97 -6.10 -7.16
N LEU A 45 -8.15 -6.16 -7.77
CA LEU A 45 -8.31 -6.35 -9.22
C LEU A 45 -8.13 -5.03 -9.99
N ALA A 46 -8.58 -3.91 -9.42
CA ALA A 46 -8.47 -2.59 -10.05
C ALA A 46 -7.04 -2.03 -10.03
N GLY A 47 -6.22 -2.41 -9.05
CA GLY A 47 -4.85 -1.92 -8.90
C GLY A 47 -4.73 -0.56 -8.20
N PRO A 48 -3.53 0.04 -8.21
CA PRO A 48 -3.28 1.35 -7.60
C PRO A 48 -4.13 2.47 -8.23
N LEU A 49 -4.73 3.34 -7.41
CA LEU A 49 -5.56 4.45 -7.90
C LEU A 49 -4.77 5.75 -8.10
N LYS A 50 -3.53 5.79 -7.63
CA LYS A 50 -2.61 6.91 -7.80
C LYS A 50 -1.45 6.46 -8.69
N PRO A 51 -0.94 7.35 -9.56
CA PRO A 51 0.27 7.06 -10.33
C PRO A 51 1.44 6.75 -9.40
N ALA A 52 2.35 5.90 -9.85
CA ALA A 52 3.57 5.61 -9.12
C ALA A 52 4.43 6.88 -9.01
N LEU A 53 5.06 7.08 -7.86
CA LEU A 53 6.06 8.13 -7.69
C LEU A 53 7.26 7.80 -8.58
N THR A 54 7.70 8.77 -9.38
CA THR A 54 8.91 8.65 -10.21
C THR A 54 10.18 8.85 -9.39
N ASP A 55 10.07 9.61 -8.30
CA ASP A 55 11.17 9.97 -7.40
C ASP A 55 10.71 9.96 -5.94
N PRO A 56 11.64 9.83 -4.98
CA PRO A 56 11.35 10.01 -3.57
C PRO A 56 10.65 11.37 -3.33
N PRO A 57 9.54 11.42 -2.58
CA PRO A 57 8.84 12.67 -2.30
C PRO A 57 9.53 13.46 -1.18
N LEU A 58 10.87 13.43 -1.15
CA LEU A 58 11.69 14.14 -0.18
C LEU A 58 12.14 15.46 -0.78
N THR A 59 12.01 16.52 0.01
CA THR A 59 12.64 17.83 -0.24
C THR A 59 14.16 17.71 -0.23
N ALA A 60 14.86 18.71 -0.76
CA ALA A 60 16.33 18.73 -0.76
C ALA A 60 16.90 18.63 0.66
N GLU A 61 16.30 19.34 1.62
CA GLU A 61 16.73 19.31 3.02
C GLU A 61 16.50 17.94 3.67
N GLU A 62 15.38 17.27 3.39
CA GLU A 62 15.11 15.91 3.89
C GLU A 62 16.08 14.88 3.29
N ARG A 63 16.48 15.03 2.02
CA ARG A 63 17.49 14.16 1.39
C ARG A 63 18.86 14.35 2.04
N LYS A 64 19.24 15.60 2.30
CA LYS A 64 20.48 15.94 3.01
C LYS A 64 20.47 15.37 4.44
N ALA A 65 19.37 15.52 5.17
CA ALA A 65 19.23 14.99 6.53
C ALA A 65 19.29 13.45 6.57
N ALA A 66 18.79 12.78 5.53
CA ALA A 66 18.85 11.33 5.38
C ALA A 66 20.20 10.80 4.84
N GLY A 67 21.15 11.68 4.48
CA GLY A 67 22.43 11.29 3.87
C GLY A 67 22.31 10.72 2.46
N LEU A 68 21.25 11.08 1.73
CA LEU A 68 20.96 10.60 0.37
C LEU A 68 21.50 11.55 -0.73
N THR A 69 22.10 12.67 -0.32
CA THR A 69 22.75 13.71 -1.13
C THR A 69 23.84 14.35 -0.30
#